data_AF-A0A6C0IWV4-F1
#
_entry.id   AF-A0A6C0IWV4-F1
#
_cell.length_a   1.000
_cell.length_b   1.000
_cell.length_c   1.000
_cell.angle_alpha   90.00
_cell.angle_beta   90.00
_cell.angle_gamma   90.00
#
_symmetry.space_group_name_H-M   'P 1'
#
loop_
_entity.id
_entity.type
_entity.pdbx_description
1 polymer ?
#
loop_
_entity_poly.entity_id
_entity_poly.type
_entity_poly.pdbx_seq_one_letter_code
_entity_poly.pdbx_strand_id
1 'polypeptide(L)'
;MSMPSDDDIFDALTEDNRRAIKVFQKHIRDKYCTTLYLKCHKILSSFGLLDLLNIKLPNGKLKHVDFVVVHAESDIVKVPTGPGVYWITTTEPLGHFMHPHLDKIPSKFGSDDREIIYNGVSSNLRSRLKNHLLRKTSKGLSGISLDILCDKLAPASHTKLLLSGDKGNKKRKVPYRINGKKIRKLSDVRKMFLSKDEKTFLTDCHDTESDLFLCNGIDVRTSKHRRFEFRLYYIPIDNHSIRDMFETRWRKKYGVPRLCSYIEGR
;
A
#
# COMPACT_ATOMS: atom_id res chain seq x y z
N MET A 1 19.57 -15.75 25.66
CA MET A 1 18.11 -15.53 25.66
C MET A 1 17.84 -14.27 24.86
N SER A 2 17.15 -14.35 23.72
CA SER A 2 16.75 -13.16 22.96
C SER A 2 15.60 -12.48 23.67
N MET A 3 15.67 -11.16 23.83
CA MET A 3 14.53 -10.38 24.29
C MET A 3 13.39 -10.52 23.26
N PRO A 4 12.13 -10.71 23.70
CA PRO A 4 10.99 -10.73 22.80
C PRO A 4 10.92 -9.42 22.02
N SER A 5 10.51 -9.50 20.76
CA SER A 5 10.35 -8.32 19.92
C SER A 5 9.20 -7.44 20.46
N ASP A 6 9.23 -6.13 20.17
CA ASP A 6 8.14 -5.23 20.55
C ASP A 6 6.78 -5.68 19.97
N ASP A 7 6.80 -6.46 18.89
CA ASP A 7 5.62 -7.10 18.28
C ASP A 7 5.05 -8.24 19.16
N ASP A 8 5.90 -8.99 19.87
CA ASP A 8 5.50 -10.10 20.76
C ASP A 8 4.82 -9.60 22.04
N ILE A 9 5.21 -8.41 22.53
CA ILE A 9 4.63 -7.77 23.73
C ILE A 9 3.22 -7.25 23.42
N PHE A 10 2.96 -6.84 22.18
CA PHE A 10 1.75 -6.11 21.82
C PHE A 10 0.61 -6.99 21.31
N ASP A 11 0.92 -8.14 20.71
CA ASP A 11 -0.08 -9.18 20.40
C ASP A 11 -0.57 -9.90 21.67
N ALA A 12 0.10 -9.72 22.81
CA ALA A 12 -0.31 -10.22 24.13
C ALA A 12 -1.32 -9.34 24.88
N LEU A 13 -1.68 -8.14 24.38
CA LEU A 13 -2.67 -7.30 25.05
C LEU A 13 -4.11 -7.70 24.66
N THR A 14 -4.64 -8.67 25.41
CA THR A 14 -6.04 -9.10 25.40
C THR A 14 -7.00 -7.94 25.70
N GLU A 15 -8.30 -8.13 25.42
CA GLU A 15 -9.35 -7.18 25.82
C GLU A 15 -9.27 -6.86 27.32
N ASP A 16 -8.89 -7.86 28.13
CA ASP A 16 -8.65 -7.73 29.57
C ASP A 16 -7.45 -6.84 29.90
N ASN A 17 -6.37 -6.90 29.12
CA ASN A 17 -5.23 -5.99 29.30
C ASN A 17 -5.59 -4.54 28.95
N ARG A 18 -6.45 -4.32 27.95
CA ARG A 18 -6.99 -2.97 27.66
C ARG A 18 -7.91 -2.48 28.78
N ARG A 19 -8.72 -3.37 29.35
CA ARG A 19 -9.60 -3.08 30.49
C ARG A 19 -8.78 -2.78 31.75
N ALA A 20 -7.72 -3.54 31.99
CA ALA A 20 -6.78 -3.35 33.09
C ALA A 20 -6.04 -2.01 32.97
N ILE A 21 -5.59 -1.61 31.77
CA ILE A 21 -4.98 -0.29 31.55
C ILE A 21 -5.98 0.84 31.84
N LYS A 22 -7.24 0.72 31.41
CA LYS A 22 -8.28 1.73 31.70
C LYS A 22 -8.62 1.80 33.19
N VAL A 23 -8.73 0.65 33.86
CA VAL A 23 -8.95 0.56 35.31
C VAL A 23 -7.76 1.14 36.06
N PHE A 24 -6.53 0.84 35.63
CA PHE A 24 -5.29 1.39 36.20
C PHE A 24 -5.18 2.90 36.02
N GLN A 25 -5.52 3.44 34.84
CA GLN A 25 -5.58 4.88 34.60
C GLN A 25 -6.61 5.59 35.48
N LYS A 26 -7.80 4.98 35.64
CA LYS A 26 -8.84 5.49 36.53
C LYS A 26 -8.38 5.43 38.00
N HIS A 27 -7.80 4.31 38.42
CA HIS A 27 -7.32 4.12 39.78
C HIS A 27 -6.13 5.03 40.13
N ILE A 28 -5.21 5.28 39.19
CA ILE A 28 -4.12 6.24 39.39
C ILE A 28 -4.64 7.68 39.46
N ARG A 29 -5.61 8.05 38.62
CA ARG A 29 -6.25 9.36 38.65
C ARG A 29 -6.99 9.61 39.96
N ASP A 30 -7.69 8.60 40.45
CA ASP A 30 -8.56 8.71 41.64
C ASP A 30 -7.77 8.56 42.96
N LYS A 31 -6.57 7.94 42.95
CA LYS A 31 -5.87 7.50 44.17
C LYS A 31 -4.43 8.02 44.35
N TYR A 32 -3.78 8.55 43.31
CA TYR A 32 -2.40 9.08 43.40
C TYR A 32 -2.34 10.56 42.99
N CYS A 33 -1.45 11.32 43.63
CA CYS A 33 -1.15 12.73 43.33
C CYS A 33 -1.11 12.99 41.83
N THR A 34 -1.77 14.07 41.39
CA THR A 34 -1.82 14.59 40.01
C THR A 34 -0.46 14.50 39.29
N THR A 35 0.64 14.69 40.00
CA THR A 35 2.02 14.55 39.53
C THR A 35 2.36 13.18 38.95
N LEU A 36 1.94 12.06 39.56
CA LEU A 36 2.22 10.71 39.04
C LEU A 36 1.39 10.41 37.79
N TYR A 37 0.10 10.80 37.80
CA TYR A 37 -0.74 10.74 36.61
C TYR A 37 -0.15 11.56 35.46
N LEU A 38 0.30 12.79 35.72
CA LEU A 38 0.94 13.65 34.72
C LEU A 38 2.27 13.06 34.24
N LYS A 39 3.06 12.41 35.10
CA LYS A 39 4.29 11.71 34.70
C LYS A 39 3.97 10.50 33.81
N CYS A 40 3.04 9.63 34.20
CA CYS A 40 2.61 8.50 33.38
C CYS A 40 1.98 8.98 32.06
N HIS A 41 1.13 10.00 32.08
CA HIS A 41 0.55 10.60 30.89
C HIS A 41 1.63 11.20 29.98
N LYS A 42 2.62 11.91 30.53
CA LYS A 42 3.75 12.46 29.78
C LYS A 42 4.61 11.35 29.17
N ILE A 43 4.86 10.27 29.91
CA ILE A 43 5.58 9.09 29.43
C ILE A 43 4.80 8.42 28.30
N LEU A 44 3.52 8.09 28.52
CA LEU A 44 2.66 7.47 27.52
C LEU A 44 2.50 8.36 26.28
N SER A 45 2.36 9.68 26.46
CA SER A 45 2.32 10.66 25.36
C SER A 45 3.65 10.73 24.62
N SER A 46 4.78 10.72 25.32
CA SER A 46 6.12 10.74 24.70
C SER A 46 6.42 9.46 23.91
N PHE A 47 5.77 8.36 24.27
CA PHE A 47 5.81 7.10 23.52
C PHE A 47 4.66 6.95 22.50
N GLY A 48 3.79 7.95 22.33
CA GLY A 48 2.64 7.89 21.42
C GLY A 48 1.54 6.88 21.82
N LEU A 49 1.62 6.31 23.04
CA LEU A 49 0.69 5.30 23.55
C LEU A 49 -0.72 5.86 23.79
N LEU A 50 -0.87 7.17 23.98
CA LEU A 50 -2.20 7.80 24.08
C LEU A 50 -2.90 7.91 22.72
N ASP A 51 -2.15 8.18 21.66
CA ASP A 51 -2.69 8.18 20.28
C ASP A 51 -3.10 6.76 19.87
N LEU A 52 -2.33 5.76 20.30
CA LEU A 52 -2.65 4.34 20.11
C LEU A 52 -3.98 3.91 20.75
N LEU A 53 -4.41 4.55 21.85
CA LEU A 53 -5.68 4.22 22.52
C LEU A 53 -6.90 4.79 21.80
N ASN A 54 -6.73 5.81 20.96
CA ASN A 54 -7.84 6.53 20.34
C ASN A 54 -7.96 6.33 18.82
N ILE A 55 -6.89 5.93 18.12
CA ILE A 55 -6.95 5.70 16.67
C ILE A 55 -7.51 4.30 16.38
N LYS A 56 -8.76 4.24 15.92
CA LYS A 56 -9.41 2.99 15.49
C LYS A 56 -8.89 2.56 14.13
N LEU A 57 -8.45 1.30 14.02
CA LEU A 57 -8.11 0.68 12.74
C LEU A 57 -9.33 0.73 11.80
N PRO A 58 -9.22 1.30 10.58
CA PRO A 58 -10.32 1.35 9.65
C PRO A 58 -10.68 -0.07 9.23
N ASN A 59 -11.95 -0.27 8.87
CA ASN A 59 -12.38 -1.57 8.36
C ASN A 59 -11.80 -1.84 6.96
N GLY A 60 -11.90 -3.08 6.49
CA GLY A 60 -11.40 -3.48 5.16
C GLY A 60 -12.08 -2.77 3.98
N LYS A 61 -13.20 -2.05 4.22
CA LYS A 61 -13.92 -1.23 3.23
C LYS A 61 -13.63 0.26 3.38
N LEU A 62 -12.72 0.62 4.29
CA LEU A 62 -12.29 1.99 4.60
C LEU A 62 -13.46 2.94 4.90
N LYS A 63 -14.55 2.44 5.52
CA LYS A 63 -15.68 3.31 5.89
C LYS A 63 -15.21 4.36 6.89
N HIS A 64 -15.66 5.60 6.69
CA HIS A 64 -15.35 6.75 7.54
C HIS A 64 -13.85 7.15 7.55
N VAL A 65 -13.10 6.74 6.52
CA VAL A 65 -11.75 7.26 6.27
C VAL A 65 -11.86 8.36 5.22
N ASP A 66 -11.24 9.51 5.48
CA ASP A 66 -11.18 10.61 4.52
C ASP A 66 -10.48 10.17 3.25
N PHE A 67 -10.99 10.65 2.12
CA PHE A 67 -10.41 10.35 0.82
C PHE A 67 -10.52 11.49 -0.16
N VAL A 68 -9.67 11.43 -1.19
CA VAL A 68 -9.73 12.28 -2.36
C VAL A 68 -9.82 11.41 -3.61
N VAL A 69 -10.63 11.83 -4.57
CA VAL A 69 -10.60 11.29 -5.92
C VAL A 69 -9.51 12.02 -6.70
N VAL A 70 -8.62 11.28 -7.35
CA VAL A 70 -7.44 11.85 -8.01
C VAL A 70 -7.61 11.81 -9.52
N HIS A 71 -7.73 12.98 -10.14
CA HIS A 71 -7.70 13.15 -11.59
C HIS A 71 -6.51 14.01 -12.04
N ALA A 72 -6.07 14.96 -11.22
CA ALA A 72 -4.96 15.86 -11.53
C ALA A 72 -4.13 16.25 -10.28
N GLU A 73 -3.08 17.05 -10.49
CA GLU A 73 -2.21 17.53 -9.40
C GLU A 73 -2.95 18.36 -8.35
N SER A 74 -3.96 19.13 -8.76
CA SER A 74 -4.80 19.94 -7.88
C SER A 74 -5.57 19.11 -6.86
N ASP A 75 -5.95 17.87 -7.18
CA ASP A 75 -6.68 17.01 -6.25
C ASP A 75 -5.81 16.56 -5.07
N ILE A 76 -4.53 16.29 -5.32
CA ILE A 76 -3.60 15.84 -4.27
C ILE A 76 -3.26 16.97 -3.28
N VAL A 77 -3.49 18.25 -3.65
CA VAL A 77 -3.29 19.37 -2.72
C VAL A 77 -4.24 19.31 -1.52
N LYS A 78 -5.41 18.67 -1.68
CA LYS A 78 -6.40 18.44 -0.61
C LYS A 78 -5.89 17.47 0.46
N VAL A 79 -4.85 16.68 0.16
CA VAL A 79 -4.20 15.78 1.11
C VAL A 79 -3.22 16.59 1.97
N PRO A 80 -3.21 16.41 3.30
CA PRO A 80 -2.29 17.13 4.17
C PRO A 80 -0.83 16.86 3.80
N THR A 81 0.00 17.90 3.93
CA THR A 81 1.45 17.74 3.96
C THR A 81 1.81 17.19 5.33
N GLY A 82 2.34 15.99 5.36
CA GLY A 82 2.77 15.38 6.60
C GLY A 82 2.79 13.88 6.51
N PRO A 83 3.23 13.23 7.58
CA PRO A 83 3.28 11.80 7.66
C PRO A 83 1.89 11.18 7.82
N GLY A 84 1.75 9.92 7.42
CA GLY A 84 0.55 9.15 7.67
C GLY A 84 0.53 7.80 6.98
N VAL A 85 -0.60 7.12 7.13
CA VAL A 85 -0.92 5.86 6.46
C VAL A 85 -1.97 6.13 5.38
N TYR A 86 -1.89 5.40 4.26
CA TYR A 86 -2.79 5.59 3.13
C TYR A 86 -3.11 4.29 2.41
N TRP A 87 -4.22 4.33 1.69
CA TRP A 87 -4.68 3.28 0.79
C TRP A 87 -5.03 3.89 -0.56
N ILE A 88 -4.66 3.19 -1.63
CA ILE A 88 -5.03 3.54 -2.99
C ILE A 88 -5.99 2.48 -3.48
N THR A 89 -7.08 2.94 -4.07
CA THR A 89 -8.12 2.10 -4.63
C THR A 89 -8.46 2.52 -6.04
N THR A 90 -8.99 1.61 -6.84
CA THR A 90 -9.41 1.91 -8.21
C THR A 90 -10.59 1.05 -8.64
N THR A 91 -11.32 1.54 -9.64
CA THR A 91 -12.30 0.77 -10.43
C THR A 91 -11.70 0.18 -11.71
N GLU A 92 -10.42 0.44 -11.98
CA GLU A 92 -9.70 -0.16 -13.12
C GLU A 92 -9.60 -1.69 -12.95
N PRO A 93 -9.92 -2.48 -13.99
CA PRO A 93 -9.78 -3.93 -13.92
C PRO A 93 -8.30 -4.34 -13.88
N LEU A 94 -7.87 -4.91 -12.75
CA LEU A 94 -6.51 -5.42 -12.59
C LEU A 94 -6.41 -6.88 -13.06
N GLY A 95 -5.56 -7.12 -14.07
CA GLY A 95 -5.26 -8.47 -14.57
C GLY A 95 -4.17 -9.22 -13.81
N HIS A 96 -3.52 -8.60 -12.83
CA HIS A 96 -2.36 -9.16 -12.14
C HIS A 96 -2.23 -8.69 -10.68
N PHE A 97 -1.36 -9.35 -9.92
CA PHE A 97 -1.00 -9.00 -8.55
C PHE A 97 0.44 -9.42 -8.24
N MET A 98 1.03 -8.84 -7.20
CA MET A 98 2.48 -8.82 -6.95
C MET A 98 2.97 -9.82 -5.91
N HIS A 99 2.08 -10.62 -5.30
CA HIS A 99 2.38 -11.64 -4.28
C HIS A 99 1.63 -12.95 -4.57
N PRO A 100 2.08 -14.15 -4.17
CA PRO A 100 1.41 -15.40 -4.55
C PRO A 100 0.06 -15.67 -3.86
N HIS A 101 -0.27 -14.96 -2.78
CA HIS A 101 -1.40 -15.26 -1.89
C HIS A 101 -2.71 -14.60 -2.35
N LEU A 102 -3.40 -15.22 -3.30
CA LEU A 102 -4.70 -14.75 -3.81
C LEU A 102 -5.77 -14.62 -2.74
N ASP A 103 -5.81 -15.57 -1.83
CA ASP A 103 -6.72 -15.66 -0.68
C ASP A 103 -6.54 -14.50 0.31
N LYS A 104 -5.37 -13.86 0.29
CA LYS A 104 -5.06 -12.71 1.13
C LYS A 104 -5.39 -11.37 0.47
N ILE A 105 -5.90 -11.33 -0.76
CA ILE A 105 -6.26 -10.05 -1.40
C ILE A 105 -7.58 -9.55 -0.80
N PRO A 106 -7.66 -8.29 -0.32
CA PRO A 106 -8.91 -7.73 0.18
C PRO A 106 -10.03 -7.83 -0.85
N SER A 107 -11.21 -8.26 -0.42
CA SER A 107 -12.39 -8.32 -1.31
C SER A 107 -12.75 -6.94 -1.85
N LYS A 108 -13.33 -6.93 -3.06
CA LYS A 108 -13.91 -5.71 -3.64
C LYS A 108 -14.99 -5.14 -2.72
N PHE A 109 -15.20 -3.82 -2.79
CA PHE A 109 -16.23 -3.16 -1.99
C PHE A 109 -16.80 -1.94 -2.71
N GLY A 110 -17.95 -1.45 -2.22
CA GLY A 110 -18.70 -0.38 -2.88
C GLY A 110 -19.66 -0.93 -3.93
N SER A 111 -20.52 -0.06 -4.47
CA SER A 111 -21.43 -0.40 -5.57
C SER A 111 -20.73 -0.48 -6.94
N ASP A 112 -19.47 -0.05 -7.00
CA ASP A 112 -18.62 0.09 -8.17
C ASP A 112 -17.52 -1.00 -8.23
N ASP A 113 -17.61 -2.04 -7.40
CA ASP A 113 -16.64 -3.14 -7.33
C ASP A 113 -15.18 -2.66 -7.22
N ARG A 114 -14.97 -1.63 -6.39
CA ARG A 114 -13.67 -1.02 -6.18
C ARG A 114 -12.71 -1.95 -5.44
N GLU A 115 -11.45 -1.91 -5.85
CA GLU A 115 -10.39 -2.73 -5.27
C GLU A 115 -9.35 -1.88 -4.55
N ILE A 116 -8.81 -2.39 -3.43
CA ILE A 116 -7.62 -1.82 -2.78
C ILE A 116 -6.38 -2.37 -3.48
N ILE A 117 -5.67 -1.50 -4.19
CA ILE A 117 -4.50 -1.88 -4.99
C ILE A 117 -3.20 -1.67 -4.25
N TYR A 118 -3.17 -0.76 -3.27
CA TYR A 118 -1.99 -0.52 -2.46
C TYR A 118 -2.36 0.06 -1.09
N ASN A 119 -1.51 -0.20 -0.11
CA ASN A 119 -1.47 0.54 1.14
C ASN A 119 -0.02 0.77 1.56
N GLY A 120 0.22 1.82 2.32
CA GLY A 120 1.56 2.09 2.83
C GLY A 120 1.59 3.26 3.79
N VAL A 121 2.78 3.53 4.32
CA VAL A 121 3.07 4.69 5.16
C VAL A 121 3.98 5.67 4.44
N SER A 122 4.00 6.92 4.90
CA SER A 122 4.94 7.91 4.42
C SER A 122 5.25 8.94 5.49
N SER A 123 6.45 9.52 5.44
CA SER A 123 6.78 10.76 6.14
C SER A 123 6.18 12.00 5.47
N ASN A 124 5.78 11.89 4.19
CA ASN A 124 5.13 12.94 3.42
C ASN A 124 4.12 12.33 2.45
N LEU A 125 2.88 12.21 2.91
CA LEU A 125 1.74 11.69 2.17
C LEU A 125 1.65 12.34 0.78
N ARG A 126 1.52 13.68 0.74
CA ARG A 126 1.33 14.42 -0.52
C ARG A 126 2.39 14.08 -1.58
N SER A 127 3.68 14.14 -1.21
CA SER A 127 4.79 13.84 -2.13
C SER A 127 4.75 12.38 -2.59
N ARG A 128 4.55 11.45 -1.65
CA ARG A 128 4.49 10.02 -1.96
C ARG A 128 3.35 9.68 -2.91
N LEU A 129 2.21 10.33 -2.75
CA LEU A 129 1.02 10.10 -3.54
C LEU A 129 1.13 10.70 -4.94
N LYS A 130 1.79 11.86 -5.09
CA LYS A 130 2.19 12.37 -6.41
C LYS A 130 3.06 11.35 -7.15
N ASN A 131 4.04 10.75 -6.48
CA ASN A 131 4.89 9.72 -7.10
C ASN A 131 4.11 8.46 -7.49
N HIS A 132 3.06 8.12 -6.73
CA HIS A 132 2.25 6.93 -7.00
C HIS A 132 1.23 7.10 -8.12
N LEU A 133 0.57 8.26 -8.23
CA LEU A 133 -0.60 8.44 -9.11
C LEU A 133 -0.46 9.53 -10.17
N LEU A 134 0.54 10.40 -10.05
CA LEU A 134 0.80 11.51 -10.99
C LEU A 134 2.24 11.46 -11.47
N ARG A 135 2.70 10.24 -11.77
CA ARG A 135 4.03 9.97 -12.29
C ARG A 135 4.35 10.89 -13.47
N LYS A 136 5.41 11.70 -13.38
CA LYS A 136 5.88 12.56 -14.47
C LYS A 136 6.86 11.87 -15.42
N THR A 137 7.62 10.91 -14.91
CA THR A 137 8.62 10.15 -15.67
C THR A 137 8.42 8.67 -15.44
N SER A 138 8.81 7.81 -16.37
CA SER A 138 8.65 6.35 -16.22
C SER A 138 9.43 5.73 -15.05
N LYS A 139 10.28 6.52 -14.39
CA LYS A 139 11.15 6.16 -13.27
C LYS A 139 10.78 6.94 -12.01
N GLY A 140 11.13 6.43 -10.84
CA GLY A 140 11.00 7.19 -9.59
C GLY A 140 10.78 6.35 -8.35
N LEU A 141 10.52 7.04 -7.24
CA LEU A 141 10.34 6.50 -5.91
C LEU A 141 8.90 5.99 -5.68
N SER A 142 8.40 5.15 -6.59
CA SER A 142 7.11 4.49 -6.45
C SER A 142 7.29 2.98 -6.47
N GLY A 143 6.69 2.31 -5.50
CA GLY A 143 6.62 0.86 -5.42
C GLY A 143 5.39 0.24 -6.09
N ILE A 144 4.60 0.99 -6.88
CA ILE A 144 3.42 0.47 -7.58
C ILE A 144 3.42 0.88 -9.04
N SER A 145 2.83 0.07 -9.90
CA SER A 145 2.61 0.40 -11.30
C SER A 145 1.62 -0.55 -11.96
N LEU A 146 0.96 -0.04 -12.99
CA LEU A 146 0.09 -0.78 -13.90
C LEU A 146 0.55 -0.66 -15.36
N ASP A 147 1.60 0.12 -15.60
CA ASP A 147 2.09 0.44 -16.94
C ASP A 147 3.36 -0.31 -17.28
N ILE A 148 3.43 -0.78 -18.50
CA ILE A 148 4.63 -1.35 -19.10
C ILE A 148 5.59 -0.21 -19.45
N LEU A 149 6.86 -0.40 -19.11
CA LEU A 149 7.94 0.47 -19.56
C LEU A 149 8.25 0.14 -21.03
N CYS A 150 7.73 0.95 -21.95
CA CYS A 150 7.95 0.78 -23.39
C CYS A 150 9.30 1.32 -23.89
N ASP A 151 10.04 2.05 -23.05
CA ASP A 151 11.37 2.54 -23.39
C ASP A 151 12.44 1.50 -23.06
N LYS A 152 12.97 0.82 -24.09
CA LYS A 152 14.00 -0.23 -23.96
C LYS A 152 15.36 0.31 -23.51
N LEU A 153 15.61 1.61 -23.68
CA LEU A 153 16.88 2.25 -23.34
C LEU A 153 16.88 2.84 -21.93
N ALA A 154 15.72 2.89 -21.27
CA ALA A 154 15.60 3.39 -19.91
C ALA A 154 16.34 2.47 -18.91
N PRO A 155 17.30 2.98 -18.11
CA PRO A 155 17.89 2.20 -17.03
C PRO A 155 16.82 1.57 -16.13
N ALA A 156 16.87 0.25 -15.99
CA ALA A 156 15.88 -0.57 -15.28
C ALA A 156 15.96 -0.45 -13.74
N SER A 157 16.81 0.43 -13.20
CA SER A 157 16.99 0.54 -11.75
C SER A 157 15.66 0.90 -11.08
N HIS A 158 15.32 0.14 -10.04
CA HIS A 158 14.08 0.26 -9.26
C HIS A 158 12.78 -0.06 -10.01
N THR A 159 12.82 -0.54 -11.25
CA THR A 159 11.61 -1.01 -11.96
C THR A 159 11.27 -2.44 -11.57
N LYS A 160 9.98 -2.78 -11.57
CA LYS A 160 9.52 -4.14 -11.27
C LYS A 160 9.49 -4.95 -12.56
N LEU A 161 10.10 -6.14 -12.54
CA LEU A 161 10.02 -7.07 -13.66
C LEU A 161 8.57 -7.57 -13.80
N LEU A 162 7.98 -7.41 -14.98
CA LEU A 162 6.66 -7.93 -15.36
C LEU A 162 6.77 -9.33 -15.95
N LEU A 163 7.75 -9.52 -16.84
CA LEU A 163 8.00 -10.77 -17.55
C LEU A 163 9.51 -10.97 -17.62
N SER A 164 9.98 -12.18 -17.36
CA SER A 164 11.36 -12.56 -17.68
C SER A 164 11.34 -13.41 -18.94
N GLY A 165 12.14 -13.07 -19.94
CA GLY A 165 12.29 -13.89 -21.15
C GLY A 165 12.85 -15.29 -20.82
N ASP A 166 12.72 -16.24 -21.75
CA ASP A 166 13.15 -17.64 -21.52
C ASP A 166 14.65 -17.79 -21.26
N LYS A 167 15.48 -16.91 -21.84
CA LYS A 167 16.94 -16.83 -21.58
C LYS A 167 17.26 -16.24 -20.19
N GLY A 168 16.27 -15.64 -19.51
CA GLY A 168 16.42 -15.04 -18.20
C GLY A 168 16.36 -16.05 -17.04
N ASN A 169 16.84 -15.63 -15.88
CA ASN A 169 16.77 -16.46 -14.67
C ASN A 169 15.31 -16.69 -14.24
N LYS A 170 14.80 -17.91 -14.42
CA LYS A 170 13.43 -18.31 -14.04
C LYS A 170 13.11 -18.09 -12.54
N LYS A 171 14.11 -17.89 -11.68
CA LYS A 171 13.93 -17.58 -10.25
C LYS A 171 13.57 -16.11 -9.99
N ARG A 172 13.65 -15.21 -10.98
CA ARG A 172 13.28 -13.80 -10.81
C ARG A 172 11.82 -13.64 -10.41
N LYS A 173 11.57 -12.69 -9.51
CA LYS A 173 10.24 -12.33 -9.02
C LYS A 173 9.48 -11.62 -10.14
N VAL A 174 8.35 -12.19 -10.54
CA VAL A 174 7.41 -11.63 -11.54
C VAL A 174 6.00 -11.66 -10.94
N PRO A 175 5.07 -10.85 -11.45
CA PRO A 175 3.69 -10.84 -10.97
C PRO A 175 2.95 -12.13 -11.35
N TYR A 176 1.77 -12.26 -10.77
CA TYR A 176 0.88 -13.40 -10.92
C TYR A 176 -0.41 -12.96 -11.61
N ARG A 177 -0.98 -13.85 -12.43
CA ARG A 177 -2.31 -13.69 -13.03
C ARG A 177 -3.39 -14.04 -12.02
N ILE A 178 -4.62 -13.60 -12.29
CA ILE A 178 -5.84 -13.86 -11.49
C ILE A 178 -6.05 -15.34 -11.09
N ASN A 179 -5.50 -16.30 -11.83
CA ASN A 179 -5.58 -17.74 -11.53
C ASN A 179 -4.40 -18.27 -10.69
N GLY A 180 -3.57 -17.40 -10.10
CA GLY A 180 -2.46 -17.79 -9.23
C GLY A 180 -1.19 -18.17 -9.96
N LYS A 181 -1.19 -18.19 -11.30
CA LYS A 181 0.00 -18.54 -12.10
C LYS A 181 0.83 -17.31 -12.41
N LYS A 182 2.16 -17.43 -12.28
CA LYS A 182 3.12 -16.39 -12.70
C LYS A 182 2.89 -15.97 -14.16
N ILE A 183 3.12 -14.69 -14.45
CA ILE A 183 3.18 -14.14 -15.80
C ILE A 183 4.52 -14.58 -16.40
N ARG A 184 4.46 -15.46 -17.40
CA ARG A 184 5.66 -16.09 -18.01
C ARG A 184 5.67 -16.03 -19.53
N LYS A 185 4.61 -15.53 -20.14
CA LYS A 185 4.50 -15.38 -21.58
C LYS A 185 3.90 -14.02 -21.91
N LEU A 186 4.23 -13.44 -23.05
CA LEU A 186 3.59 -12.26 -23.63
C LEU A 186 2.09 -12.47 -23.80
N SER A 187 1.65 -13.69 -24.09
CA SER A 187 0.21 -14.01 -24.12
C SER A 187 -0.49 -13.80 -22.78
N ASP A 188 0.22 -13.87 -21.65
CA ASP A 188 -0.31 -13.50 -20.34
C ASP A 188 -0.35 -11.97 -20.18
N VAL A 189 0.69 -11.27 -20.62
CA VAL A 189 0.77 -9.79 -20.58
C VAL A 189 -0.32 -9.16 -21.45
N ARG A 190 -0.58 -9.72 -22.64
CA ARG A 190 -1.62 -9.25 -23.58
C ARG A 190 -3.05 -9.38 -23.04
N LYS A 191 -3.27 -10.15 -21.96
CA LYS A 191 -4.56 -10.25 -21.25
C LYS A 191 -4.75 -9.15 -20.20
N MET A 192 -3.72 -8.36 -19.91
CA MET A 192 -3.82 -7.22 -19.02
C MET A 192 -4.59 -6.07 -19.69
N PHE A 193 -5.01 -5.11 -18.89
CA PHE A 193 -5.56 -3.87 -19.40
C PHE A 193 -4.41 -2.99 -19.94
N LEU A 194 -4.33 -2.85 -21.27
CA LEU A 194 -3.22 -2.20 -21.97
C LEU A 194 -3.67 -0.95 -22.74
N SER A 195 -2.83 0.08 -22.75
CA SER A 195 -2.95 1.23 -23.65
C SER A 195 -2.70 0.83 -25.11
N LYS A 196 -2.97 1.75 -26.05
CA LYS A 196 -2.63 1.54 -27.46
C LYS A 196 -1.12 1.39 -27.66
N ASP A 197 -0.34 2.27 -27.02
CA ASP A 197 1.12 2.29 -27.13
C ASP A 197 1.75 1.00 -26.56
N GLU A 198 1.22 0.51 -25.42
CA GLU A 198 1.66 -0.76 -24.85
C GLU A 198 1.34 -1.94 -25.78
N LYS A 199 0.17 -1.94 -26.44
CA LYS A 199 -0.18 -2.98 -27.41
C LYS A 199 0.76 -2.97 -28.60
N THR A 200 1.05 -1.78 -29.15
CA THR A 200 2.01 -1.62 -30.25
C THR A 200 3.41 -2.05 -29.81
N PHE A 201 3.89 -1.60 -28.65
CA PHE A 201 5.19 -2.02 -28.13
C PHE A 201 5.32 -3.55 -28.01
N LEU A 202 4.24 -4.24 -27.62
CA LEU A 202 4.21 -5.70 -27.49
C LEU A 202 4.11 -6.47 -28.82
N THR A 203 3.88 -5.81 -29.97
CA THR A 203 3.97 -6.48 -31.28
C THR A 203 5.41 -6.80 -31.62
N ASP A 204 6.33 -5.95 -31.19
CA ASP A 204 7.77 -6.02 -31.52
C ASP A 204 8.57 -6.77 -30.44
N CYS A 205 7.87 -7.46 -29.53
CA CYS A 205 8.45 -8.23 -28.44
C CYS A 205 8.27 -9.73 -28.69
N HIS A 206 9.26 -10.52 -28.28
CA HIS A 206 9.26 -11.98 -28.39
C HIS A 206 9.45 -12.64 -27.01
N ASP A 207 8.69 -13.72 -26.76
CA ASP A 207 8.66 -14.46 -25.48
C ASP A 207 10.05 -14.90 -25.02
N THR A 208 10.89 -15.30 -25.96
CA THR A 208 12.20 -15.90 -25.71
C THR A 208 13.28 -14.89 -25.33
N GLU A 209 13.06 -13.59 -25.62
CA GLU A 209 14.15 -12.59 -25.61
C GLU A 209 13.84 -11.34 -24.79
N SER A 210 12.56 -11.07 -24.48
CA SER A 210 12.16 -9.80 -23.89
C SER A 210 11.91 -9.92 -22.39
N ASP A 211 12.81 -9.33 -21.59
CA ASP A 211 12.43 -8.91 -20.25
C ASP A 211 11.54 -7.68 -20.36
N LEU A 212 10.35 -7.75 -19.75
CA LEU A 212 9.44 -6.60 -19.67
C LEU A 212 9.42 -6.07 -18.26
N PHE A 213 9.40 -4.76 -18.14
CA PHE A 213 9.38 -4.05 -16.87
C PHE A 213 8.12 -3.21 -16.75
N LEU A 214 7.69 -2.98 -15.52
CA LEU A 214 6.69 -1.98 -15.18
C LEU A 214 7.37 -0.64 -14.92
N CYS A 215 6.72 0.45 -15.28
CA CYS A 215 7.08 1.78 -14.85
C CYS A 215 7.07 1.90 -13.31
N ASN A 216 7.51 3.04 -12.76
CA ASN A 216 7.38 3.35 -11.33
C ASN A 216 6.34 4.43 -11.09
N GLY A 217 5.17 4.04 -10.57
CA GLY A 217 4.00 4.91 -10.41
C GLY A 217 2.96 4.60 -11.48
N ILE A 218 1.80 5.19 -11.32
CA ILE A 218 0.70 5.25 -12.26
C ILE A 218 0.58 6.72 -12.66
N ASP A 219 0.18 7.00 -13.90
CA ASP A 219 -0.26 8.34 -14.28
C ASP A 219 -1.75 8.32 -14.62
N VAL A 220 -2.58 8.68 -13.64
CA VAL A 220 -4.06 8.63 -13.77
C VAL A 220 -4.60 9.56 -14.87
N ARG A 221 -3.79 10.50 -15.37
CA ARG A 221 -4.18 11.45 -16.42
C ARG A 221 -4.14 10.82 -17.82
N THR A 222 -3.42 9.71 -17.98
CA THR A 222 -3.27 9.04 -19.28
C THR A 222 -4.61 8.51 -19.80
N SER A 223 -4.74 8.36 -21.12
CA SER A 223 -5.97 7.86 -21.76
C SER A 223 -6.37 6.43 -21.34
N LYS A 224 -5.39 5.66 -20.84
CA LYS A 224 -5.57 4.34 -20.23
C LYS A 224 -6.35 4.47 -18.91
N HIS A 225 -5.86 5.30 -18.00
CA HIS A 225 -6.33 5.35 -16.61
C HIS A 225 -7.46 6.36 -16.36
N ARG A 226 -7.52 7.47 -17.10
CA ARG A 226 -8.42 8.62 -16.82
C ARG A 226 -9.92 8.30 -16.79
N ARG A 227 -10.32 7.14 -17.33
CA ARG A 227 -11.72 6.69 -17.35
C ARG A 227 -12.13 5.92 -16.09
N PHE A 228 -11.17 5.58 -15.24
CA PHE A 228 -11.38 4.88 -13.98
C PHE A 228 -11.17 5.84 -12.81
N GLU A 229 -11.78 5.52 -11.69
CA GLU A 229 -11.73 6.37 -10.51
C GLU A 229 -10.67 5.87 -9.54
N PHE A 230 -9.62 6.66 -9.34
CA PHE A 230 -8.61 6.40 -8.31
C PHE A 230 -8.94 7.18 -7.05
N ARG A 231 -9.27 6.48 -5.96
CA ARG A 231 -9.44 7.09 -4.64
C ARG A 231 -8.24 6.84 -3.77
N LEU A 232 -7.83 7.90 -3.10
CA LEU A 232 -6.80 7.89 -2.09
C LEU A 232 -7.44 8.12 -0.73
N TYR A 233 -7.38 7.11 0.13
CA TYR A 233 -7.78 7.19 1.53
C TYR A 233 -6.54 7.45 2.39
N TYR A 234 -6.64 8.26 3.42
CA TYR A 234 -5.49 8.57 4.29
C TYR A 234 -5.89 8.85 5.73
N ILE A 235 -4.94 8.59 6.64
CA ILE A 235 -5.03 8.97 8.04
C ILE A 235 -3.68 9.61 8.41
N PRO A 236 -3.65 10.92 8.74
CA PRO A 236 -2.45 11.58 9.23
C PRO A 236 -2.02 11.00 10.58
N ILE A 237 -0.75 10.60 10.69
CA ILE A 237 -0.19 10.01 11.92
C ILE A 237 1.29 10.41 11.98
N ASP A 238 1.67 11.21 12.98
CA ASP A 238 3.02 11.76 13.09
C ASP A 238 4.07 10.76 13.56
N ASN A 239 3.67 9.81 14.42
CA ASN A 239 4.58 8.81 14.95
C ASN A 239 4.84 7.68 13.93
N HIS A 240 6.12 7.39 13.66
CA HIS A 240 6.55 6.37 12.72
C HIS A 240 6.10 4.97 13.11
N SER A 241 6.37 4.55 14.34
CA SER A 241 6.02 3.22 14.83
C SER A 241 4.51 2.98 14.81
N ILE A 242 3.70 4.00 15.12
CA ILE A 242 2.25 3.90 15.04
C ILE A 242 1.80 3.66 13.59
N ARG A 243 2.37 4.40 12.62
CA ARG A 243 2.04 4.22 11.19
C ARG A 243 2.32 2.79 10.72
N ASP A 244 3.52 2.27 11.01
CA ASP A 244 3.94 0.93 10.57
C ASP A 244 3.05 -0.15 11.19
N MET A 245 2.80 -0.02 12.49
CA MET A 245 1.87 -0.89 13.22
C MET A 245 0.48 -0.84 12.59
N PHE A 246 0.00 0.35 12.19
CA PHE A 246 -1.31 0.51 11.56
C PHE A 246 -1.40 -0.17 10.19
N GLU A 247 -0.37 0.02 9.34
CA GLU A 247 -0.26 -0.67 8.05
C GLU A 247 -0.25 -2.19 8.22
N THR A 248 0.60 -2.69 9.12
CA THR A 248 0.80 -4.12 9.36
C THR A 248 -0.46 -4.76 9.95
N ARG A 249 -1.08 -4.14 10.96
CA ARG A 249 -2.32 -4.65 11.55
C ARG A 249 -3.48 -4.65 10.57
N TRP A 250 -3.58 -3.60 9.75
CA TRP A 250 -4.60 -3.56 8.71
C TRP A 250 -4.41 -4.72 7.72
N ARG A 251 -3.18 -4.99 7.28
CA ARG A 251 -2.87 -6.11 6.38
C ARG A 251 -3.14 -7.48 7.01
N LYS A 252 -2.70 -7.70 8.26
CA LYS A 252 -2.96 -8.94 9.00
C LYS A 252 -4.45 -9.22 9.09
N LYS A 253 -5.27 -8.19 9.29
CA LYS A 253 -6.72 -8.33 9.50
C LYS A 253 -7.55 -8.42 8.22
N TYR A 254 -7.21 -7.64 7.19
CA TYR A 254 -8.05 -7.48 5.99
C TYR A 254 -7.39 -7.92 4.69
N GLY A 255 -6.11 -8.29 4.73
CA GLY A 255 -5.38 -8.79 3.57
C GLY A 255 -4.36 -7.80 2.99
N VAL A 256 -3.61 -8.29 2.01
CA VAL A 256 -2.52 -7.59 1.33
C VAL A 256 -3.03 -7.07 -0.02
N PRO A 257 -2.96 -5.76 -0.29
CA PRO A 257 -3.41 -5.20 -1.56
C PRO A 257 -2.65 -5.74 -2.78
N ARG A 258 -3.33 -5.78 -3.93
CA ARG A 258 -2.84 -6.47 -5.15
C ARG A 258 -1.43 -6.07 -5.59
N LEU A 259 -1.06 -4.79 -5.50
CA LEU A 259 0.21 -4.28 -6.01
C LEU A 259 1.32 -4.24 -4.95
N CYS A 260 1.04 -4.70 -3.73
CA CYS A 260 2.05 -4.91 -2.69
C CYS A 260 2.86 -6.18 -2.98
N SER A 261 4.19 -6.07 -2.98
CA SER A 261 5.09 -7.22 -3.15
C SER A 261 5.44 -7.94 -1.85
N TYR A 262 5.14 -7.34 -0.71
CA TYR A 262 5.45 -7.84 0.63
C TYR A 262 4.14 -8.11 1.38
N ILE A 263 4.10 -9.23 2.10
CA ILE A 263 2.91 -9.72 2.81
C ILE A 263 2.79 -9.02 4.16
N GLU A 264 3.88 -9.05 4.92
CA GLU A 264 4.08 -8.25 6.12
C GLU A 264 4.71 -6.92 5.68
N GLY A 265 4.59 -5.85 6.48
CA GLY A 265 5.18 -4.55 6.17
C GLY A 265 6.67 -4.63 5.80
N ARG A 266 7.26 -3.50 5.40
CA ARG A 266 8.72 -3.44 5.32
C ARG A 266 9.34 -3.56 6.69
#